data_AF-V5HGZ2-F1
#
_entry.id   AF-V5HGZ2-F1
#
_cell.length_a   1.000
_cell.length_b   1.000
_cell.length_c   1.000
_cell.angle_alpha   90.00
_cell.angle_beta   90.00
_cell.angle_gamma   90.00
#
_symmetry.space_group_name_H-M   'P 1'
#
loop_
_entity.id
_entity.type
_entity.pdbx_description
1 polymer ?
#
loop_
_entity_poly.entity_id
_entity_poly.type
_entity_poly.pdbx_seq_one_letter_code
_entity_poly.pdbx_strand_id
1 'polypeptide(L)'
;MQQLVKLESTLINSAGGRQFTTDDLKEALGVHACDLDLARLSAQLLLSRALLCNLDSLTIDAILSTLKAKSDGILDIPDQVVKYTKLLHSVPASVALGKRSFCALRRIKTYLRSRMSQGRLTHLLIFHIQKGRTGELNLDDIIKEFVSRTAERTATFGLP
;
A
#
# COMPACT_ATOMS: atom_id res chain seq x y z
N MET A 1 11.25 8.66 -4.84
CA MET A 1 10.83 10.00 -5.29
C MET A 1 10.95 10.15 -6.79
N GLN A 2 12.15 10.01 -7.41
CA GLN A 2 12.29 10.10 -8.87
C GLN A 2 11.39 9.12 -9.65
N GLN A 3 11.22 7.89 -9.16
CA GLN A 3 10.31 6.90 -9.76
C GLN A 3 8.83 7.31 -9.64
N LEU A 4 8.41 7.89 -8.51
CA LEU A 4 7.04 8.36 -8.33
C LEU A 4 6.71 9.51 -9.30
N VAL A 5 7.62 10.47 -9.43
CA VAL A 5 7.48 11.60 -10.37
C VAL A 5 7.40 11.11 -11.82
N LYS A 6 8.14 10.06 -12.18
CA LYS A 6 8.03 9.40 -13.49
C LYS A 6 6.64 8.74 -13.69
N LEU A 7 6.10 8.08 -12.68
CA LEU A 7 4.76 7.46 -12.75
C LEU A 7 3.64 8.51 -12.83
N GLU A 8 3.76 9.61 -12.09
CA GLU A 8 2.80 10.72 -12.15
C GLU A 8 2.84 11.42 -13.51
N SER A 9 4.04 11.75 -14.00
CA SER A 9 4.19 12.41 -15.29
C SER A 9 3.73 11.56 -16.46
N THR A 10 3.88 10.23 -16.43
CA THR A 10 3.35 9.35 -17.49
C THR A 10 1.82 9.35 -17.53
N LEU A 11 1.16 9.33 -16.37
CA LEU A 11 -0.30 9.43 -16.30
C LEU A 11 -0.79 10.80 -16.80
N ILE A 12 -0.13 11.88 -16.39
CA ILE A 12 -0.49 13.24 -16.77
C ILE A 12 -0.29 13.46 -18.27
N ASN A 13 0.86 13.04 -18.78
CA ASN A 13 1.17 13.11 -20.20
C ASN A 13 0.25 12.22 -21.06
N SER A 14 -0.22 11.10 -20.51
CA SER A 14 -1.19 10.22 -21.16
C SER A 14 -2.56 10.86 -21.27
N ALA A 15 -3.04 11.48 -20.18
CA ALA A 15 -4.27 12.26 -20.22
C ALA A 15 -4.17 13.47 -21.15
N GLY A 16 -2.98 14.07 -21.28
CA GLY A 16 -2.64 15.11 -22.26
C GLY A 16 -2.54 14.60 -23.72
N GLY A 17 -2.74 13.32 -23.97
CA GLY A 17 -2.80 12.75 -25.32
C GLY A 17 -1.48 12.25 -25.89
N ARG A 18 -0.42 12.11 -25.09
CA ARG A 18 0.80 11.40 -25.53
C ARG A 18 0.54 9.90 -25.58
N GLN A 19 0.94 9.29 -26.70
CA GLN A 19 0.93 7.84 -26.85
C GLN A 19 2.16 7.27 -26.14
N PHE A 20 1.97 6.19 -25.38
CA PHE A 20 3.06 5.46 -24.75
C PHE A 20 3.20 4.11 -25.43
N THR A 21 4.41 3.78 -25.88
CA THR A 21 4.69 2.41 -26.33
C THR A 21 4.80 1.48 -25.13
N THR A 22 4.65 0.17 -25.36
CA THR A 22 4.77 -0.83 -24.29
C THR A 22 6.13 -0.81 -23.60
N ASP A 23 7.18 -0.36 -24.30
CA ASP A 23 8.53 -0.29 -23.75
C ASP A 23 8.76 0.99 -22.94
N ASP A 24 8.13 2.12 -23.32
CA ASP A 24 8.10 3.34 -22.49
C ASP A 24 7.38 3.07 -21.15
N LEU A 25 6.28 2.31 -21.18
CA LEU A 25 5.55 1.94 -19.97
C LEU A 25 6.34 0.98 -19.08
N LYS A 26 7.08 0.02 -19.66
CA LYS A 26 7.99 -0.85 -18.89
C LYS A 26 9.08 -0.05 -18.21
N GLU A 27 9.68 0.92 -18.90
CA GLU A 27 10.72 1.77 -18.32
C GLU A 27 10.17 2.64 -17.17
N ALA A 28 8.95 3.18 -17.34
CA ALA A 28 8.30 4.00 -16.32
C ALA A 28 7.83 3.20 -15.09
N LEU A 29 7.30 1.99 -15.31
CA LEU A 29 6.78 1.11 -14.26
C LEU A 29 7.88 0.35 -13.51
N GLY A 30 9.00 0.05 -14.17
CA GLY A 30 10.14 -0.66 -13.60
C GLY A 30 9.71 -1.96 -12.90
N VAL A 31 9.84 -2.00 -11.58
CA VAL A 31 9.51 -3.17 -10.74
C VAL A 31 8.01 -3.52 -10.77
N HIS A 32 7.14 -2.54 -11.04
CA HIS A 32 5.69 -2.72 -11.06
C HIS A 32 5.13 -3.13 -12.43
N ALA A 33 6.01 -3.33 -13.44
CA ALA A 33 5.59 -3.71 -14.78
C ALA A 33 4.95 -5.11 -14.82
N CYS A 34 5.28 -6.00 -13.87
CA CYS A 34 4.70 -7.33 -13.76
C CYS A 34 3.27 -7.33 -13.19
N ASP A 35 2.88 -6.27 -12.49
CA ASP A 35 1.57 -6.17 -11.84
C ASP A 35 0.46 -5.69 -12.80
N LEU A 36 0.84 -5.26 -14.01
CA LEU A 36 -0.03 -4.62 -14.99
C LEU A 36 0.12 -5.25 -16.37
N ASP A 37 -1.00 -5.38 -17.07
CA ASP A 37 -0.98 -5.76 -18.48
C ASP A 37 -0.69 -4.51 -19.32
N LEU A 38 0.55 -4.38 -19.79
CA LEU A 38 1.07 -3.22 -20.52
C LEU A 38 0.34 -2.96 -21.84
N ALA A 39 -0.08 -4.02 -22.54
CA ALA A 39 -0.78 -3.91 -23.82
C ALA A 39 -2.22 -3.44 -23.61
N ARG A 40 -2.88 -3.96 -22.57
CA ARG A 40 -4.21 -3.51 -22.18
C ARG A 40 -4.18 -2.10 -21.59
N LEU A 41 -3.14 -1.77 -20.82
CA LEU A 41 -2.94 -0.44 -20.24
C LEU A 41 -2.72 0.62 -21.34
N SER A 42 -1.88 0.37 -22.34
CA SER A 42 -1.67 1.34 -23.43
C SER A 42 -2.95 1.61 -24.22
N ALA A 43 -3.74 0.57 -24.50
CA ALA A 43 -5.05 0.70 -25.14
C ALA A 43 -6.05 1.46 -24.27
N GLN A 44 -6.12 1.16 -22.97
CA GLN A 44 -7.03 1.85 -22.04
C GLN A 44 -6.61 3.29 -21.75
N LEU A 45 -5.32 3.61 -21.79
CA LEU A 45 -4.79 4.98 -21.67
C LEU A 45 -5.13 5.84 -22.90
N LEU A 46 -5.23 5.24 -24.09
CA LEU A 46 -5.75 5.94 -25.27
C LEU A 46 -7.23 6.27 -25.11
N LEU A 47 -8.02 5.34 -24.54
CA LEU A 47 -9.45 5.52 -24.30
C LEU A 47 -9.73 6.46 -23.11
N SER A 48 -8.85 6.49 -22.12
CA SER A 48 -9.01 7.32 -20.92
C SER A 48 -8.99 8.81 -21.25
N ARG A 49 -8.29 9.24 -22.32
CA ARG A 49 -8.37 10.60 -22.85
C ARG A 49 -9.82 11.02 -23.08
N ALA A 50 -10.60 10.23 -23.81
CA ALA A 50 -12.01 10.53 -24.08
C ALA A 50 -12.88 10.57 -22.81
N LEU A 51 -12.46 9.88 -21.75
CA LEU A 51 -13.16 9.85 -20.45
C LEU A 51 -12.75 11.00 -19.52
N LEU A 52 -11.53 11.55 -19.68
CA LEU A 52 -10.90 12.53 -18.80
C LEU A 52 -10.88 13.96 -19.36
N CYS A 53 -11.27 14.17 -20.63
CA CYS A 53 -11.28 15.48 -21.31
C CYS A 53 -12.07 16.60 -20.60
N ASN A 54 -12.95 16.29 -19.63
CA ASN A 54 -13.78 17.27 -18.93
C ASN A 54 -13.21 17.74 -17.58
N LEU A 55 -11.94 17.45 -17.27
CA LEU A 55 -11.31 17.84 -16.01
C LEU A 55 -10.36 19.03 -16.19
N ASP A 56 -10.71 20.17 -15.61
CA ASP A 56 -9.91 21.41 -15.63
C ASP A 56 -8.59 21.30 -14.84
N SER A 57 -8.50 20.37 -13.89
CA SER A 57 -7.27 20.11 -13.13
C SER A 57 -6.98 18.62 -13.03
N LEU A 58 -5.81 18.23 -13.54
CA LEU A 58 -5.36 16.85 -13.62
C LEU A 58 -4.73 16.35 -12.31
N THR A 59 -5.47 16.48 -11.21
CA THR A 59 -5.05 15.98 -9.91
C THR A 59 -5.41 14.50 -9.79
N ILE A 60 -4.50 13.69 -9.24
CA ILE A 60 -4.67 12.22 -9.10
C ILE A 60 -5.97 11.88 -8.35
N ASP A 61 -6.34 12.68 -7.36
CA ASP A 61 -7.59 12.52 -6.60
C ASP A 61 -8.85 12.88 -7.41
N ALA A 62 -8.76 13.84 -8.33
CA ALA A 62 -9.84 14.18 -9.26
C ALA A 62 -10.05 13.05 -10.29
N ILE A 63 -8.97 12.42 -10.76
CA ILE A 63 -9.03 11.24 -11.63
C ILE A 63 -9.69 10.07 -10.90
N LEU A 64 -9.32 9.81 -9.63
CA LEU A 64 -9.91 8.73 -8.86
C LEU A 64 -11.39 8.96 -8.52
N SER A 65 -11.77 10.19 -8.18
CA SER A 65 -13.16 10.52 -7.86
C SER A 65 -14.07 10.47 -9.08
N THR A 66 -13.61 10.93 -10.25
CA THR A 66 -14.36 10.78 -11.52
C THR A 66 -14.48 9.32 -11.96
N LEU A 67 -13.42 8.53 -11.80
CA LEU A 67 -13.43 7.10 -12.08
C LEU A 67 -14.41 6.33 -11.16
N LYS A 68 -14.50 6.75 -9.88
CA LYS A 68 -15.47 6.20 -8.92
C LYS A 68 -16.90 6.71 -9.17
N ALA A 69 -17.09 7.95 -9.62
CA ALA A 69 -18.43 8.50 -9.84
C ALA A 69 -19.12 7.90 -11.09
N LYS A 70 -18.34 7.44 -12.07
CA LYS A 70 -18.83 6.85 -13.33
C LYS A 70 -19.07 5.34 -13.25
N SER A 71 -19.02 4.76 -12.04
CA SER A 71 -18.71 3.35 -11.83
C SER A 71 -19.87 2.37 -11.79
N ASP A 72 -21.12 2.78 -11.95
CA ASP A 72 -22.24 1.83 -11.78
C ASP A 72 -22.49 0.91 -13.00
N GLY A 73 -21.71 1.03 -14.09
CA GLY A 73 -21.82 0.09 -15.22
C GLY A 73 -20.64 -0.03 -16.19
N ILE A 74 -19.57 0.77 -16.05
CA ILE A 74 -18.46 0.86 -17.02
C ILE A 74 -17.09 0.44 -16.41
N LEU A 75 -17.08 -0.22 -15.25
CA LEU A 75 -15.83 -0.56 -14.55
C LEU A 75 -14.99 -1.65 -15.23
N ASP A 76 -15.56 -2.46 -16.12
CA ASP A 76 -14.79 -3.48 -16.84
C ASP A 76 -13.89 -2.88 -17.92
N ILE A 77 -14.18 -1.65 -18.38
CA ILE A 77 -13.51 -1.05 -19.54
C ILE A 77 -12.12 -0.48 -19.17
N PRO A 78 -11.89 0.21 -18.02
CA PRO A 78 -10.57 0.72 -17.65
C PRO A 78 -9.95 0.04 -16.41
N ASP A 79 -10.03 -1.28 -16.27
CA ASP A 79 -9.50 -2.01 -15.10
C ASP A 79 -7.99 -1.79 -14.83
N GLN A 80 -7.15 -1.68 -15.87
CA GLN A 80 -5.71 -1.48 -15.71
C GLN A 80 -5.39 -0.04 -15.31
N VAL A 81 -6.14 0.93 -15.82
CA VAL A 81 -5.99 2.34 -15.42
C VAL A 81 -6.35 2.50 -13.94
N VAL A 82 -7.43 1.86 -13.48
CA VAL A 82 -7.81 1.85 -12.06
C VAL A 82 -6.67 1.25 -11.21
N LYS A 83 -6.10 0.11 -11.63
CA LYS A 83 -4.97 -0.53 -10.93
C LYS A 83 -3.74 0.36 -10.91
N TYR A 84 -3.41 1.00 -12.02
CA TYR A 84 -2.30 1.93 -12.14
C TYR A 84 -2.47 3.13 -11.20
N THR A 85 -3.66 3.75 -11.14
CA THR A 85 -3.91 4.88 -10.24
C THR A 85 -3.91 4.47 -8.77
N LYS A 86 -4.40 3.27 -8.44
CA LYS A 86 -4.30 2.71 -7.08
C LYS A 86 -2.85 2.45 -6.67
N LEU A 87 -2.04 1.90 -7.58
CA LEU A 87 -0.62 1.70 -7.37
C LEU A 87 0.05 3.04 -7.06
N LEU A 88 -0.22 4.07 -7.86
CA LEU A 88 0.32 5.42 -7.67
C LEU A 88 0.02 5.97 -6.28
N HIS A 89 -1.23 5.79 -5.80
CA HIS A 89 -1.64 6.24 -4.47
C HIS A 89 -1.01 5.41 -3.33
N SER A 90 -0.73 4.12 -3.57
CA SER A 90 -0.11 3.25 -2.56
C SER A 90 1.38 3.51 -2.36
N VAL A 91 2.06 4.07 -3.36
CA VAL A 91 3.49 4.40 -3.26
C VAL A 91 3.63 5.58 -2.30
N PRO A 92 4.33 5.43 -1.16
CA PRO A 92 4.47 6.51 -0.21
C PRO A 92 5.27 7.67 -0.84
N ALA A 93 4.63 8.82 -0.97
CA ALA A 93 5.26 10.05 -1.47
C ALA A 93 6.45 10.52 -0.62
N SER A 94 6.54 10.07 0.64
CA SER A 94 7.57 10.50 1.57
C SER A 94 8.25 9.32 2.28
N VAL A 95 9.56 9.48 2.50
CA VAL A 95 10.39 8.61 3.36
C VAL A 95 9.96 8.69 4.84
N ALA A 96 9.06 9.62 5.20
CA ALA A 96 8.55 9.80 6.54
C ALA A 96 7.95 8.53 7.16
N LEU A 97 7.28 7.67 6.38
CA LEU A 97 6.73 6.42 6.88
C LEU A 97 7.84 5.46 7.36
N GLY A 98 8.90 5.31 6.56
CA GLY A 98 10.09 4.56 6.95
C GLY A 98 10.76 5.16 8.18
N LYS A 99 10.94 6.50 8.22
CA LYS A 99 11.49 7.20 9.40
C LYS A 99 10.67 6.96 10.66
N ARG A 100 9.33 6.94 10.58
CA ARG A 100 8.45 6.62 11.71
C ARG A 100 8.72 5.21 12.24
N SER A 101 8.83 4.21 11.35
CA SER A 101 9.16 2.83 11.73
C SER A 101 10.55 2.71 12.35
N PHE A 102 11.56 3.40 11.81
CA PHE A 102 12.91 3.42 12.39
C PHE A 102 12.97 4.16 13.74
N CYS A 103 12.23 5.26 13.90
CA CYS A 103 12.10 5.96 15.17
C CYS A 103 11.42 5.08 16.22
N ALA A 104 10.36 4.38 15.85
CA ALA A 104 9.70 3.38 16.71
C ALA A 104 10.68 2.27 17.11
N LEU A 105 11.41 1.71 16.15
CA LEU A 105 12.41 0.68 16.40
C LEU A 105 13.50 1.16 17.36
N ARG A 106 14.00 2.39 17.17
CA ARG A 106 14.97 3.00 18.07
C ARG A 106 14.41 3.12 19.50
N ARG A 107 13.18 3.61 19.66
CA ARG A 107 12.52 3.70 20.98
C ARG A 107 12.40 2.33 21.67
N ILE A 108 11.95 1.32 20.93
CA ILE A 108 11.82 -0.05 21.46
C ILE A 108 13.18 -0.62 21.87
N LYS A 109 14.21 -0.47 21.02
CA LYS A 109 15.57 -0.93 21.33
C LYS A 109 16.15 -0.21 22.55
N THR A 110 15.94 1.10 22.67
CA THR A 110 16.41 1.88 23.84
C THR A 110 15.70 1.44 25.12
N TYR A 111 14.38 1.24 25.08
CA TYR A 111 13.60 0.79 26.23
C TYR A 111 14.01 -0.62 26.69
N LEU A 112 14.22 -1.55 25.75
CA LEU A 112 14.49 -2.95 26.09
C LEU A 112 15.95 -3.24 26.46
N ARG A 113 16.90 -2.36 26.09
CA ARG A 113 18.33 -2.27 26.48
C ARG A 113 19.19 -3.57 26.47
N SER A 114 18.62 -4.72 26.13
CA SER A 114 19.20 -6.08 26.29
C SER A 114 19.04 -6.92 25.02
N ARG A 115 19.86 -7.98 24.89
CA ARG A 115 19.97 -8.93 23.76
C ARG A 115 18.66 -9.68 23.50
N MET A 116 17.68 -9.00 22.91
CA MET A 116 16.47 -9.63 22.40
C MET A 116 16.75 -10.34 21.08
N SER A 117 16.12 -11.49 20.86
CA SER A 117 16.16 -12.14 19.54
C SER A 117 15.47 -11.26 18.48
N GLN A 118 15.95 -11.34 17.25
CA GLN A 118 15.41 -10.54 16.14
C GLN A 118 13.91 -10.81 15.92
N GLY A 119 13.44 -12.04 16.14
CA GLY A 119 12.02 -12.40 16.05
C GLY A 119 11.17 -11.61 17.05
N ARG A 120 11.51 -11.66 18.34
CA ARG A 120 10.73 -10.98 19.40
C ARG A 120 10.75 -9.45 19.20
N LEU A 121 11.85 -8.89 18.71
CA LEU A 121 11.95 -7.46 18.38
C LEU A 121 11.01 -7.07 17.23
N THR A 122 10.98 -7.87 16.16
CA THR A 122 10.11 -7.61 15.00
C THR A 122 8.63 -7.66 15.40
N HIS A 123 8.22 -8.67 16.18
CA HIS A 123 6.83 -8.77 16.64
C HIS A 123 6.41 -7.57 17.50
N LEU A 124 7.26 -7.13 18.44
CA LEU A 124 6.97 -5.94 19.25
C LEU A 124 6.92 -4.66 18.41
N LEU A 125 7.77 -4.53 17.39
CA LEU A 125 7.72 -3.38 16.48
C LEU A 125 6.39 -3.33 15.73
N ILE A 126 5.90 -4.47 15.24
CA ILE A 126 4.61 -4.57 14.55
C ILE A 126 3.48 -4.13 15.50
N PHE A 127 3.45 -4.63 16.73
CA PHE A 127 2.47 -4.23 17.74
C PHE A 127 2.54 -2.73 18.07
N HIS A 128 3.74 -2.16 18.17
CA HIS A 128 3.91 -0.73 18.46
C HIS A 128 3.44 0.17 17.30
N ILE A 129 3.76 -0.20 16.06
CA ILE A 129 3.31 0.53 14.86
C ILE A 129 1.79 0.43 14.75
N GLN A 130 1.24 -0.77 14.95
CA GLN A 130 -0.18 -1.06 14.81
C GLN A 130 -0.94 -1.03 16.13
N LYS A 131 -0.54 -0.15 17.05
CA LYS A 131 -1.12 -0.04 18.39
C LYS A 131 -2.64 0.11 18.43
N GLY A 132 -3.25 0.70 17.40
CA GLY A 132 -4.71 0.83 17.29
C GLY A 132 -5.41 -0.54 17.23
N ARG A 133 -4.98 -1.40 16.29
CA ARG A 133 -5.55 -2.76 16.17
C ARG A 133 -5.09 -3.68 17.28
N THR A 134 -3.88 -3.49 17.80
CA THR A 134 -3.40 -4.27 18.96
C THR A 134 -4.23 -4.00 20.20
N GLY A 135 -4.77 -2.79 20.36
CA GLY A 135 -5.67 -2.45 21.46
C GLY A 135 -7.06 -3.09 21.35
N GLU A 136 -7.47 -3.53 20.16
CA GLU A 136 -8.74 -4.23 19.92
C GLU A 136 -8.64 -5.74 20.19
N LEU A 137 -7.45 -6.26 20.50
CA LEU A 137 -7.26 -7.68 20.77
C LEU A 137 -7.81 -8.06 22.15
N ASN A 138 -8.61 -9.12 22.20
CA ASN A 138 -9.07 -9.73 23.44
C ASN A 138 -7.91 -10.41 24.16
N LEU A 139 -7.37 -9.75 25.17
CA LEU A 139 -6.26 -10.29 25.97
C LEU A 139 -6.67 -11.59 26.67
N ASP A 140 -7.92 -11.73 27.09
CA ASP A 140 -8.41 -12.93 27.77
C ASP A 140 -8.33 -14.17 26.87
N ASP A 141 -8.69 -14.05 25.60
CA ASP A 141 -8.62 -15.15 24.64
C ASP A 141 -7.17 -15.54 24.36
N ILE A 142 -6.29 -14.53 24.22
CA ILE A 142 -4.85 -14.74 24.00
C ILE A 142 -4.21 -15.42 25.22
N ILE A 143 -4.58 -15.01 26.43
CA ILE A 143 -4.08 -15.61 27.67
C ILE A 143 -4.55 -17.07 27.75
N LYS A 144 -5.84 -17.35 27.51
CA LYS A 144 -6.36 -18.72 27.49
C LYS A 144 -5.60 -19.61 26.51
N GLU A 145 -5.37 -19.12 25.28
CA GLU A 145 -4.58 -19.84 24.28
C GLU A 145 -3.12 -20.02 24.71
N PHE A 146 -2.51 -19.00 25.31
CA PHE A 146 -1.13 -19.09 25.80
C PHE A 146 -0.98 -20.16 26.88
N VAL A 147 -1.94 -20.23 27.80
CA VAL A 147 -2.01 -21.21 28.90
C VAL A 147 -2.21 -22.61 28.35
N SER A 148 -3.15 -22.80 27.41
CA SER A 148 -3.50 -24.12 26.87
C SER A 148 -2.39 -24.79 26.03
N ARG A 149 -1.36 -24.06 25.61
CA ARG A 149 -0.27 -24.56 24.75
C ARG A 149 0.69 -25.55 25.43
N THR A 150 0.78 -25.56 26.76
CA THR A 150 1.73 -26.46 27.46
C THR A 150 1.20 -26.79 28.85
N ALA A 151 1.28 -28.06 29.26
CA ALA A 151 0.83 -28.51 30.58
C ALA A 151 1.47 -27.72 31.74
N GLU A 152 2.75 -27.34 31.62
CA GLU A 152 3.45 -26.48 32.59
C GLU A 152 2.79 -25.11 32.72
N ARG A 153 2.33 -24.53 31.59
CA ARG A 153 1.67 -23.22 31.59
C ARG A 153 0.28 -23.32 32.17
N THR A 154 -0.46 -24.40 31.88
CA THR A 154 -1.74 -24.68 32.53
C THR A 154 -1.58 -24.82 34.04
N ALA A 155 -0.55 -25.50 34.52
CA ALA A 155 -0.31 -25.65 35.95
C ALA A 155 0.11 -24.34 36.64
N THR A 156 0.83 -23.45 35.94
CA THR A 156 1.38 -22.21 36.51
C THR A 156 0.41 -21.02 36.40
N PHE A 157 -0.27 -20.91 35.26
CA PHE A 157 -1.08 -19.75 34.88
C PHE A 157 -2.56 -20.11 34.66
N GLY A 158 -2.93 -21.38 34.79
CA GLY A 158 -4.33 -21.78 34.82
C GLY A 158 -5.02 -21.12 35.99
N LEU A 159 -6.08 -20.37 35.71
CA LEU A 159 -7.03 -19.96 36.73
C LEU A 159 -7.70 -21.24 37.28
N PRO A 160 -8.04 -21.28 38.58
CA PRO A 160 -8.82 -22.37 39.15
C PRO A 160 -10.18 -22.55 38.46
#